data_AF-A0A1I2HKC5-F1
#
_entry.id   AF-A0A1I2HKC5-F1
#
_cell.length_a   1.000
_cell.length_b   1.000
_cell.length_c   1.000
_cell.angle_alpha   90.00
_cell.angle_beta   90.00
_cell.angle_gamma   90.00
#
_symmetry.space_group_name_H-M   'P 1'
#
loop_
_entity.id
_entity.type
_entity.pdbx_description
1 polymer ?
#
loop_
_entity_poly.entity_id
_entity_poly.type
_entity_poly.pdbx_seq_one_letter_code
_entity_poly.pdbx_strand_id
1 'polypeptide(L)'
;MTPPSPSKGTALLRTHDAGTLRASDAGTTVTLAGWVARRRDHGGVVFLDLRDASGYVQVVVREEEAHHLRNEYCVLVTGEVRRRPEGNENPELPTGEIEVATSKLEVLSASAPLPFPIETDQAASDDVRYRFRYLDLRRQGPASVLRLRSEINRVARAAMARHGFTEVETPNLTRSTPEGARDFVVPVRLQPGKWYALPQSPQLFKQLLMIGGLERYYQIARCFRDEDFRADRQPEFTQLDFEMSFVDRDDVLAVVEDVVSALWRELAGHEVGEILRMTYREAMDRFGSDKPDLRFGLELTELTSFFAGTPFRVFQAPYVGAVVMPGGGSQPRRAFDAWQDWAKSRGARGLAYVTIAEDGELGGPVAKNISDAERAGLVEAVGAKPGDCVFFAAGQRRTSQELLGAARNEIARRLELIAPGSWSFLFVVDFPMFEETEDGSWTFMHHPFTSPTPEWRERFAEDKGNALSDAYDLVVNGNELASGSVRIHDADLQERVFETLGMSREEARERFGFFLEAFAFGPPPHAGAALGWDRLTALLAGVESIREVIAFPKTGAGFDPLTGAPTPITDAQRAEAGIDAKPEEPALPGQPGAPGPSDPTN
;
A
#
# COMPACT_ATOMS: atom_id res chain seq x y z
N MET A 1 31.05 -48.04 27.20
CA MET A 1 29.70 -47.50 26.95
C MET A 1 29.37 -46.58 28.12
N THR A 2 29.52 -45.28 27.90
CA THR A 2 29.13 -44.23 28.84
C THR A 2 27.61 -44.11 28.82
N PRO A 3 26.90 -44.07 29.95
CA PRO A 3 25.45 -43.88 29.93
C PRO A 3 25.12 -42.53 29.28
N PRO A 4 24.03 -42.42 28.51
CA PRO A 4 23.60 -41.16 27.95
C PRO A 4 23.28 -40.18 29.08
N SER A 5 23.82 -38.95 28.93
CA SER A 5 23.46 -37.80 29.76
C SER A 5 21.94 -37.65 29.79
N PRO A 6 21.32 -37.37 30.95
CA PRO A 6 19.88 -37.13 31.01
C PRO A 6 19.56 -35.95 30.09
N SER A 7 18.66 -36.19 29.14
CA SER A 7 18.09 -35.15 28.27
C SER A 7 17.59 -34.02 29.15
N LYS A 8 18.17 -32.81 28.99
CA LYS A 8 17.54 -31.59 29.49
C LYS A 8 16.15 -31.54 28.84
N GLY A 9 15.13 -31.92 29.61
CA GLY A 9 13.76 -31.57 29.27
C GLY A 9 13.71 -30.08 28.98
N THR A 10 12.91 -29.69 28.00
CA THR A 10 12.67 -28.33 27.53
C THR A 10 12.12 -27.44 28.65
N ALA A 11 12.92 -27.15 29.67
CA ALA A 11 12.63 -26.15 30.68
C ALA A 11 12.85 -24.79 30.01
N LEU A 12 11.75 -24.08 29.77
CA LEU A 12 11.77 -22.69 29.33
C LEU A 12 12.64 -21.87 30.29
N LEU A 13 13.49 -20.98 29.75
CA LEU A 13 14.36 -20.12 30.55
C LEU A 13 13.59 -19.20 31.50
N ARG A 14 12.34 -18.86 31.15
CA ARG A 14 11.44 -18.02 31.96
C ARG A 14 10.18 -18.79 32.34
N THR A 15 9.62 -18.41 33.48
CA THR A 15 8.35 -18.94 34.02
C THR A 15 7.13 -18.12 33.63
N HIS A 16 7.32 -16.81 33.42
CA HIS A 16 6.27 -15.84 33.12
C HIS A 16 6.79 -14.83 32.10
N ASP A 17 5.86 -14.17 31.41
CA ASP A 17 6.14 -12.96 30.65
C ASP A 17 6.17 -11.75 31.60
N ALA A 18 7.06 -10.79 31.36
CA ALA A 18 7.31 -9.68 32.28
C ALA A 18 6.07 -8.79 32.50
N GLY A 19 5.42 -8.37 31.41
CA GLY A 19 4.28 -7.47 31.41
C GLY A 19 2.94 -8.11 31.80
N THR A 20 2.88 -9.42 32.01
CA THR A 20 1.63 -10.12 32.40
C THR A 20 1.43 -10.22 33.91
N LEU A 21 2.46 -9.94 34.72
CA LEU A 21 2.37 -9.99 36.18
C LEU A 21 1.36 -8.97 36.74
N ARG A 22 0.66 -9.35 37.80
CA ARG A 22 -0.37 -8.57 38.47
C ARG A 22 -0.22 -8.65 39.98
N ALA A 23 -0.99 -7.84 40.68
CA ALA A 23 -1.06 -7.85 42.14
C ALA A 23 -1.47 -9.22 42.73
N SER A 24 -2.20 -10.04 41.96
CA SER A 24 -2.55 -11.42 42.32
C SER A 24 -1.36 -12.36 42.40
N ASP A 25 -0.23 -12.01 41.78
CA ASP A 25 0.98 -12.85 41.75
C ASP A 25 1.91 -12.57 42.93
N ALA A 26 1.59 -11.63 43.81
CA ALA A 26 2.41 -11.28 44.97
C ALA A 26 2.68 -12.50 45.88
N GLY A 27 3.93 -12.64 46.32
CA GLY A 27 4.43 -13.78 47.10
C GLY A 27 4.91 -14.97 46.26
N THR A 28 4.72 -14.94 44.93
CA THR A 28 5.23 -15.98 44.04
C THR A 28 6.68 -15.72 43.64
N THR A 29 7.47 -16.79 43.47
CA THR A 29 8.81 -16.69 42.87
C THR A 29 8.70 -16.90 41.37
N VAL A 30 9.23 -15.96 40.60
CA VAL A 30 9.21 -15.96 39.14
C VAL A 30 10.63 -15.86 38.58
N THR A 31 10.84 -16.48 37.43
CA THR A 31 11.99 -16.25 36.56
C THR A 31 11.52 -15.54 35.30
N LEU A 32 12.13 -14.39 34.98
CA LEU A 32 11.83 -13.52 33.84
C LEU A 32 13.07 -13.34 32.98
N ALA A 33 12.90 -13.28 31.66
CA ALA A 33 13.97 -13.00 30.71
C ALA A 33 13.56 -11.83 29.81
N GLY A 34 14.45 -10.87 29.62
CA GLY A 34 14.15 -9.67 28.84
C GLY A 34 15.33 -8.71 28.74
N TRP A 35 15.05 -7.49 28.33
CA TRP A 35 16.03 -6.41 28.20
C TRP A 35 15.84 -5.37 29.29
N VAL A 36 16.94 -4.87 29.85
CA VAL A 36 16.92 -3.71 30.74
C VAL A 36 16.53 -2.47 29.93
N ALA A 37 15.27 -2.05 29.97
CA ALA A 37 14.82 -0.88 29.20
C ALA A 37 15.32 0.43 29.81
N ARG A 38 15.24 0.54 31.15
CA ARG A 38 15.74 1.68 31.93
C ARG A 38 16.39 1.20 33.21
N ARG A 39 17.41 1.94 33.66
CA ARG A 39 18.10 1.74 34.94
C ARG A 39 18.01 3.04 35.75
N ARG A 40 17.55 2.95 37.00
CA ARG A 40 17.47 4.07 37.95
C ARG A 40 18.21 3.70 39.23
N ASP A 41 19.11 4.56 39.67
CA ASP A 41 19.96 4.34 40.83
C ASP A 41 19.52 5.25 41.98
N HIS A 42 19.26 4.68 43.16
CA HIS A 42 18.73 5.40 44.31
C HIS A 42 19.57 5.20 45.58
N GLY A 43 20.83 4.76 45.45
CA GLY A 43 21.74 4.53 46.58
C GLY A 43 21.32 3.33 47.43
N GLY A 44 22.13 2.27 47.41
CA GLY A 44 21.85 0.97 48.04
C GLY A 44 20.95 0.04 47.20
N VAL A 45 20.12 0.58 46.31
CA VAL A 45 19.19 -0.17 45.45
C VAL A 45 19.15 0.41 44.04
N VAL A 46 19.07 -0.47 43.05
CA VAL A 46 18.89 -0.15 41.63
C VAL A 46 17.55 -0.71 41.15
N PHE A 47 16.77 0.14 40.48
CA PHE A 47 15.53 -0.23 39.83
C PHE A 47 15.78 -0.42 38.33
N LEU A 48 15.40 -1.59 37.82
CA LEU A 48 15.42 -1.89 36.40
C LEU A 48 13.98 -1.99 35.89
N ASP A 49 13.69 -1.34 34.78
CA ASP A 49 12.48 -1.65 34.02
C ASP A 49 12.86 -2.80 33.07
N LEU A 50 12.43 -4.03 33.38
CA LEU A 50 12.67 -5.19 32.53
C LEU A 50 11.57 -5.26 31.47
N ARG A 51 11.96 -5.26 30.20
CA ARG A 51 11.06 -5.32 29.04
C ARG A 51 11.16 -6.66 28.33
N ASP A 52 10.01 -7.22 27.99
CA ASP A 52 9.88 -8.27 26.98
C ASP A 52 8.73 -7.96 26.00
N ALA A 53 8.32 -8.95 25.20
CA ALA A 53 7.25 -8.76 24.21
C ALA A 53 5.89 -8.42 24.83
N SER A 54 5.65 -8.78 26.09
CA SER A 54 4.37 -8.57 26.80
C SER A 54 4.28 -7.21 27.49
N GLY A 55 5.40 -6.49 27.65
CA GLY A 55 5.45 -5.20 28.32
C GLY A 55 6.62 -5.07 29.27
N TYR A 56 6.40 -4.34 30.36
CA TYR A 56 7.43 -3.95 31.32
C TYR A 56 7.08 -4.43 32.74
N VAL A 57 8.10 -4.71 33.54
CA VAL A 57 7.98 -4.87 34.99
C VAL A 57 9.16 -4.25 35.71
N GLN A 58 8.92 -3.67 36.88
CA GLN A 58 10.00 -3.18 37.73
C GLN A 58 10.68 -4.35 38.44
N VAL A 59 12.00 -4.39 38.34
CA VAL A 59 12.86 -5.34 39.04
C VAL A 59 13.75 -4.53 40.00
N VAL A 60 13.75 -4.94 41.25
CA VAL A 60 14.56 -4.32 42.32
C VAL A 60 15.79 -5.17 42.54
N VAL A 61 16.97 -4.58 42.38
CA VAL A 61 18.27 -5.25 42.49
C VAL A 61 19.14 -4.49 43.51
N ARG A 62 19.95 -5.21 44.28
CA ARG A 62 20.96 -4.58 45.15
C ARG A 62 22.03 -3.90 44.30
N GLU A 63 22.52 -2.75 44.77
CA GLU A 63 23.44 -1.90 43.99
C GLU A 63 24.68 -2.66 43.49
N GLU A 64 25.27 -3.45 44.39
CA GLU A 64 26.45 -4.29 44.16
C GLU A 64 26.31 -5.29 42.99
N GLU A 65 25.11 -5.80 42.74
CA GLU A 65 24.83 -6.73 41.64
C GLU A 65 24.47 -6.00 40.32
N ALA A 66 24.13 -4.72 40.38
CA ALA A 66 23.55 -3.97 39.26
C ALA A 66 24.43 -2.84 38.69
N HIS A 67 25.57 -2.52 39.31
CA HIS A 67 26.47 -1.44 38.87
C HIS A 67 26.94 -1.55 37.41
N HIS A 68 27.16 -2.77 36.92
CA HIS A 68 27.69 -3.00 35.58
C HIS A 68 26.59 -3.04 34.49
N LEU A 69 25.32 -3.11 34.88
CA LEU A 69 24.19 -3.20 33.96
C LEU A 69 23.98 -1.87 33.24
N ARG A 70 23.63 -1.96 31.96
CA ARG A 70 23.25 -0.80 31.13
C ARG A 70 21.94 -1.09 30.41
N ASN A 71 21.37 -0.05 29.83
CA ASN A 71 20.20 -0.21 28.97
C ASN A 71 20.49 -1.22 27.85
N GLU A 72 19.47 -2.00 27.52
CA GLU A 72 19.44 -3.08 26.53
C GLU A 72 20.32 -4.29 26.84
N TYR A 73 20.84 -4.42 28.07
CA TYR A 73 21.42 -5.69 28.53
C TYR A 73 20.31 -6.74 28.54
N CYS A 74 20.56 -7.90 27.92
CA CYS A 74 19.68 -9.05 27.98
C CYS A 74 19.98 -9.81 29.26
N VAL A 75 18.98 -9.96 30.13
CA VAL A 75 19.15 -10.50 31.47
C VAL A 75 18.11 -11.58 31.78
N LEU A 76 18.49 -12.48 32.67
CA LEU A 76 17.63 -13.46 33.31
C LEU A 76 17.55 -13.10 34.80
N VAL A 77 16.34 -12.84 35.27
CA VAL A 77 16.06 -12.42 36.65
C VAL A 77 15.21 -13.48 37.31
N THR A 78 15.62 -13.99 38.47
CA THR A 78 14.75 -14.74 39.38
C THR A 78 14.51 -13.91 40.63
N GLY A 79 13.26 -13.84 41.07
CA GLY A 79 12.88 -13.04 42.22
C GLY A 79 11.46 -13.29 42.68
N GLU A 80 11.12 -12.71 43.82
CA GLU A 80 9.77 -12.77 44.38
C GLU A 80 8.96 -11.56 43.92
N VAL A 81 7.73 -11.78 43.45
CA VAL A 81 6.79 -10.70 43.15
C VAL A 81 6.28 -10.11 44.46
N ARG A 82 6.34 -8.79 44.60
CA ARG A 82 5.86 -8.07 45.78
C ARG A 82 4.99 -6.90 45.35
N ARG A 83 4.05 -6.51 46.21
CA ARG A 83 3.38 -5.22 46.06
C ARG A 83 4.40 -4.11 46.26
N ARG A 84 4.31 -3.07 45.45
CA ARG A 84 5.10 -1.86 45.67
C ARG A 84 4.70 -1.22 47.01
N PRO A 85 5.61 -0.48 47.65
CA PRO A 85 5.26 0.36 48.79
C PRO A 85 4.16 1.35 48.42
N GLU A 86 3.31 1.68 49.38
CA GLU A 86 2.25 2.67 49.22
C GLU A 86 2.81 4.01 48.72
N GLY A 87 2.24 4.54 47.64
CA GLY A 87 2.67 5.77 46.96
C GLY A 87 3.68 5.57 45.82
N ASN A 88 4.16 4.34 45.60
CA ASN A 88 5.10 4.00 44.52
C ASN A 88 4.44 3.23 43.36
N GLU A 89 3.12 3.07 43.40
CA GLU A 89 2.34 2.49 42.32
C GLU A 89 2.43 3.35 41.06
N ASN A 90 2.54 2.70 39.89
CA ASN A 90 2.55 3.40 38.61
C ASN A 90 1.26 3.12 37.83
N PRO A 91 0.26 4.03 37.82
CA PRO A 91 -1.01 3.79 37.14
C PRO A 91 -0.88 3.65 35.61
N GLU A 92 0.23 4.10 35.03
CA GLU A 92 0.49 4.02 33.58
C GLU A 92 0.92 2.61 33.13
N LEU A 93 1.24 1.70 34.05
CA LEU A 93 1.70 0.34 33.73
C LEU A 93 0.72 -0.72 34.26
N PRO A 94 0.38 -1.76 33.47
CA PRO A 94 -0.39 -2.90 33.95
C PRO A 94 0.26 -3.66 35.13
N THR A 95 1.59 -3.60 35.24
CA THR A 95 2.40 -4.16 36.32
C THR A 95 2.70 -3.14 37.44
N GLY A 96 2.03 -1.97 37.39
CA GLY A 96 2.36 -0.81 38.19
C GLY A 96 2.19 -0.94 39.70
N GLU A 97 1.35 -1.88 40.15
CA GLU A 97 1.14 -2.18 41.57
C GLU A 97 2.21 -3.12 42.16
N ILE A 98 3.04 -3.73 41.32
CA ILE A 98 4.00 -4.77 41.73
C ILE A 98 5.44 -4.46 41.30
N GLU A 99 6.36 -5.16 41.93
CA GLU A 99 7.78 -5.23 41.56
C GLU A 99 8.34 -6.62 41.85
N VAL A 100 9.45 -6.97 41.21
CA VAL A 100 10.15 -8.24 41.44
C VAL A 100 11.40 -7.98 42.28
N ALA A 101 11.40 -8.46 43.52
CA ALA A 101 12.57 -8.41 44.40
C ALA A 101 13.54 -9.53 44.00
N THR A 102 14.69 -9.13 43.44
CA THR A 102 15.64 -10.06 42.83
C THR A 102 16.35 -10.93 43.86
N SER A 103 16.41 -12.23 43.61
CA SER A 103 17.24 -13.20 44.33
C SER A 103 18.41 -13.72 43.51
N LYS A 104 18.29 -13.70 42.17
CA LYS A 104 19.38 -14.01 41.24
C LYS A 104 19.24 -13.18 39.97
N LEU A 105 20.33 -12.56 39.53
CA LEU A 105 20.45 -11.90 38.24
C LEU A 105 21.59 -12.51 37.43
N GLU A 106 21.33 -12.80 36.16
CA GLU A 106 22.31 -13.30 35.22
C GLU A 106 22.26 -12.46 33.94
N VAL A 107 23.42 -11.94 33.52
CA VAL A 107 23.53 -11.26 32.22
C VAL A 107 23.69 -12.33 31.14
N LEU A 108 22.65 -12.49 30.32
CA LEU A 108 22.66 -13.39 29.18
C LEU A 108 23.50 -12.80 28.04
N SER A 109 23.40 -11.48 27.83
CA SER A 109 24.19 -10.75 26.83
C SER A 109 24.31 -9.27 27.18
N ALA A 110 25.54 -8.76 27.18
CA ALA A 110 25.83 -7.34 27.39
C ALA A 110 25.54 -6.52 26.12
N SER A 111 25.05 -5.29 26.30
CA SER A 111 24.81 -4.34 25.20
C SER A 111 25.91 -3.29 25.10
N ALA A 112 26.27 -2.92 23.87
CA ALA A 112 27.08 -1.75 23.58
C ALA A 112 26.27 -0.45 23.79
N PRO A 113 26.91 0.73 23.81
CA PRO A 113 26.20 2.01 23.74
C PRO A 113 25.27 2.05 22.53
N LEU A 114 24.03 2.52 22.74
CA LEU A 114 23.01 2.50 21.71
C LEU A 114 23.20 3.63 20.70
N PRO A 115 22.94 3.39 19.40
CA PRO A 115 22.95 4.44 18.38
C PRO A 115 21.80 5.45 18.54
N PHE A 116 20.72 5.04 19.20
CA PHE A 116 19.61 5.88 19.63
C PHE A 116 18.90 5.25 20.84
N PRO A 117 18.22 6.04 21.68
CA PRO A 117 17.44 5.50 22.79
C PRO A 117 16.22 4.71 22.29
N ILE A 118 15.93 3.56 22.91
CA ILE A 118 14.71 2.78 22.62
C ILE A 118 13.48 3.44 23.27
N GLU A 119 13.63 3.90 24.51
CA GLU A 119 12.54 4.42 25.34
C GLU A 119 12.44 5.96 25.28
N THR A 120 12.13 6.50 24.10
CA THR A 120 11.96 7.96 23.86
C THR A 120 10.87 8.24 22.83
N ASP A 121 10.18 9.38 23.00
CA ASP A 121 9.20 9.90 22.03
C ASP A 121 9.86 10.55 20.82
N GLN A 122 11.13 10.98 20.96
CA GLN A 122 11.90 11.55 19.86
C GLN A 122 12.57 10.43 19.05
N ALA A 123 11.95 10.07 17.92
CA ALA A 123 12.53 9.13 16.98
C ALA A 123 13.84 9.69 16.38
N ALA A 124 14.86 8.83 16.28
CA ALA A 124 16.01 9.11 15.42
C ALA A 124 15.56 9.25 13.95
N SER A 125 16.42 9.80 13.09
CA SER A 125 16.11 9.85 11.66
C SER A 125 15.88 8.45 11.08
N ASP A 126 15.05 8.37 10.05
CA ASP A 126 14.74 7.13 9.33
C ASP A 126 15.99 6.36 8.91
N ASP A 127 17.02 7.05 8.41
CA ASP A 127 18.28 6.44 8.03
C ASP A 127 18.96 5.69 9.18
N VAL A 128 18.96 6.29 10.38
CA VAL A 128 19.54 5.66 11.57
C VAL A 128 18.65 4.52 12.05
N ARG A 129 17.33 4.73 12.07
CA ARG A 129 16.35 3.70 12.49
C ARG A 129 16.43 2.46 11.62
N TYR A 130 16.43 2.61 10.30
CA TYR A 130 16.49 1.49 9.37
C TYR A 130 17.87 0.81 9.36
N ARG A 131 18.96 1.56 9.54
CA ARG A 131 20.30 0.97 9.71
C ARG A 131 20.39 0.05 10.93
N PHE A 132 19.71 0.39 12.01
CA PHE A 132 19.62 -0.44 13.22
C PHE A 132 18.19 -0.94 13.44
N ARG A 133 17.51 -1.40 12.37
CA ARG A 133 16.09 -1.77 12.43
C ARG A 133 15.77 -2.82 13.49
N TYR A 134 16.70 -3.74 13.77
CA TYR A 134 16.58 -4.73 14.85
C TYR A 134 16.52 -4.11 16.26
N LEU A 135 17.04 -2.89 16.46
CA LEU A 135 16.84 -2.11 17.68
C LEU A 135 15.55 -1.29 17.62
N ASP A 136 15.24 -0.68 16.48
CA ASP A 136 13.99 0.08 16.27
C ASP A 136 12.75 -0.80 16.53
N LEU A 137 12.78 -2.06 16.10
CA LEU A 137 11.73 -3.05 16.34
C LEU A 137 11.59 -3.48 17.81
N ARG A 138 12.48 -3.05 18.73
CA ARG A 138 12.27 -3.23 20.17
C ARG A 138 11.33 -2.19 20.78
N ARG A 139 11.11 -1.08 20.08
CA ARG A 139 10.17 -0.02 20.49
C ARG A 139 8.74 -0.54 20.36
N GLN A 140 7.87 -0.16 21.31
CA GLN A 140 6.49 -0.67 21.35
C GLN A 140 5.69 -0.32 20.10
N GLY A 141 5.82 0.89 19.55
CA GLY A 141 5.15 1.32 18.32
C GLY A 141 5.46 0.39 17.13
N PRO A 142 6.69 0.39 16.59
CA PRO A 142 7.08 -0.50 15.48
C PRO A 142 6.79 -1.98 15.72
N ALA A 143 7.02 -2.50 16.93
CA ALA A 143 6.72 -3.89 17.27
C ALA A 143 5.21 -4.20 17.19
N SER A 144 4.36 -3.31 17.71
CA SER A 144 2.91 -3.47 17.69
C SER A 144 2.36 -3.50 16.25
N VAL A 145 2.95 -2.70 15.35
CA VAL A 145 2.58 -2.66 13.93
C VAL A 145 2.88 -3.99 13.24
N LEU A 146 4.03 -4.61 13.50
CA LEU A 146 4.33 -5.94 12.93
C LEU A 146 3.41 -7.04 13.47
N ARG A 147 3.01 -6.95 14.75
CA ARG A 147 2.03 -7.87 15.34
C ARG A 147 0.65 -7.65 14.74
N LEU A 148 0.24 -6.39 14.56
CA LEU A 148 -0.99 -6.04 13.85
C LEU A 148 -1.01 -6.64 12.45
N ARG A 149 0.09 -6.53 11.68
CA ARG A 149 0.20 -7.18 10.36
C ARG A 149 -0.02 -8.69 10.43
N SER A 150 0.49 -9.36 11.46
CA SER A 150 0.24 -10.78 11.68
C SER A 150 -1.23 -11.09 11.95
N GLU A 151 -1.92 -10.25 12.74
CA GLU A 151 -3.36 -10.40 12.98
C GLU A 151 -4.19 -10.12 11.72
N ILE A 152 -3.83 -9.10 10.93
CA ILE A 152 -4.42 -8.84 9.61
C ILE A 152 -4.33 -10.10 8.73
N ASN A 153 -3.16 -10.73 8.66
CA ASN A 153 -2.98 -11.99 7.91
C ASN A 153 -3.91 -13.10 8.42
N ARG A 154 -4.05 -13.24 9.75
CA ARG A 154 -4.88 -14.28 10.37
C ARG A 154 -6.35 -14.07 10.04
N VAL A 155 -6.86 -12.84 10.21
CA VAL A 155 -8.25 -12.46 9.93
C VAL A 155 -8.57 -12.66 8.45
N ALA A 156 -7.69 -12.23 7.56
CA ALA A 156 -7.86 -12.38 6.12
C ALA A 156 -7.95 -13.84 5.70
N ARG A 157 -7.01 -14.69 6.16
CA ARG A 157 -7.07 -16.14 5.89
C ARG A 157 -8.36 -16.78 6.38
N ALA A 158 -8.83 -16.38 7.57
CA ALA A 158 -10.11 -16.85 8.08
C ALA A 158 -11.29 -16.42 7.20
N ALA A 159 -11.27 -15.19 6.66
CA ALA A 159 -12.28 -14.71 5.72
C ALA A 159 -12.26 -15.49 4.40
N MET A 160 -11.09 -15.64 3.78
CA MET A 160 -10.93 -16.43 2.55
C MET A 160 -11.38 -17.88 2.73
N ALA A 161 -11.06 -18.50 3.87
CA ALA A 161 -11.48 -19.86 4.19
C ALA A 161 -13.01 -20.01 4.30
N ARG A 162 -13.74 -19.00 4.82
CA ARG A 162 -15.22 -19.01 4.86
C ARG A 162 -15.84 -19.03 3.47
N HIS A 163 -15.19 -18.39 2.49
CA HIS A 163 -15.61 -18.36 1.10
C HIS A 163 -15.13 -19.57 0.27
N GLY A 164 -14.51 -20.56 0.91
CA GLY A 164 -14.06 -21.80 0.27
C GLY A 164 -12.81 -21.65 -0.59
N PHE A 165 -11.99 -20.61 -0.38
CA PHE A 165 -10.76 -20.44 -1.13
C PHE A 165 -9.64 -21.36 -0.65
N THR A 166 -8.79 -21.78 -1.60
CA THR A 166 -7.58 -22.56 -1.34
C THR A 166 -6.34 -21.65 -1.41
N GLU A 167 -5.49 -21.68 -0.37
CA GLU A 167 -4.19 -20.98 -0.39
C GLU A 167 -3.22 -21.77 -1.26
N VAL A 168 -2.75 -21.20 -2.37
CA VAL A 168 -1.79 -21.86 -3.27
C VAL A 168 -0.61 -20.93 -3.54
N GLU A 169 0.61 -21.46 -3.43
CA GLU A 169 1.83 -20.72 -3.74
C GLU A 169 2.10 -20.75 -5.26
N THR A 170 2.49 -19.60 -5.81
CA THR A 170 2.89 -19.47 -7.22
C THR A 170 4.39 -19.22 -7.36
N PRO A 171 5.04 -19.60 -8.48
CA PRO A 171 6.48 -19.39 -8.66
C PRO A 171 6.89 -17.92 -8.65
N ASN A 172 8.07 -17.63 -8.08
CA ASN A 172 8.72 -16.31 -8.13
C ASN A 172 9.76 -16.18 -9.25
N LEU A 173 10.18 -17.29 -9.87
CA LEU A 173 11.11 -17.29 -11.00
C LEU A 173 10.31 -17.58 -12.26
N THR A 174 9.90 -16.51 -12.96
CA THR A 174 8.91 -16.57 -14.04
C THR A 174 9.53 -16.17 -15.38
N ARG A 175 8.74 -16.27 -16.45
CA ARG A 175 9.06 -15.64 -17.72
C ARG A 175 8.88 -14.13 -17.59
N SER A 176 9.71 -13.34 -18.27
CA SER A 176 9.47 -11.90 -18.40
C SER A 176 8.30 -11.66 -19.35
N THR A 177 7.27 -11.03 -18.83
CA THR A 177 6.05 -10.64 -19.54
C THR A 177 5.64 -9.29 -18.99
N PRO A 178 6.23 -8.17 -19.44
CA PRO A 178 5.97 -6.87 -18.84
C PRO A 178 4.47 -6.55 -18.86
N GLU A 179 3.87 -6.45 -17.68
CA GLU A 179 2.43 -6.20 -17.45
C GLU A 179 2.12 -4.70 -17.24
N GLY A 180 3.12 -3.83 -17.46
CA GLY A 180 3.02 -2.37 -17.32
C GLY A 180 4.23 -1.76 -16.62
N ALA A 181 4.85 -2.47 -15.66
CA ALA A 181 6.11 -2.06 -15.03
C ALA A 181 7.31 -2.78 -15.65
N ARG A 182 8.54 -2.38 -15.25
CA ARG A 182 9.75 -3.14 -15.55
C ARG A 182 9.91 -4.30 -14.58
N ASP A 183 10.38 -5.44 -15.10
CA ASP A 183 10.67 -6.64 -14.32
C ASP A 183 12.05 -6.53 -13.66
N PHE A 184 12.17 -7.04 -12.43
CA PHE A 184 13.47 -7.46 -11.92
C PHE A 184 13.86 -8.79 -12.58
N VAL A 185 15.07 -8.87 -13.13
CA VAL A 185 15.56 -10.08 -13.81
C VAL A 185 16.58 -10.84 -12.96
N VAL A 186 16.57 -12.17 -13.08
CA VAL A 186 17.47 -13.08 -12.36
C VAL A 186 18.25 -13.93 -13.37
N PRO A 187 19.59 -13.85 -13.40
CA PRO A 187 20.41 -14.60 -14.36
C PRO A 187 20.37 -16.11 -14.10
N VAL A 188 20.41 -16.91 -15.17
CA VAL A 188 20.41 -18.37 -15.08
C VAL A 188 21.80 -18.94 -15.34
N ARG A 189 22.53 -19.26 -14.26
CA ARG A 189 23.88 -19.86 -14.33
C ARG A 189 23.97 -21.08 -15.27
N LEU A 190 22.96 -21.95 -15.25
CA LEU A 190 22.95 -23.18 -16.04
C LEU A 190 22.64 -22.95 -17.53
N GLN A 191 22.13 -21.78 -17.89
CA GLN A 191 21.74 -21.42 -19.26
C GLN A 191 22.17 -19.97 -19.53
N PRO A 192 23.48 -19.73 -19.73
CA PRO A 192 24.02 -18.38 -19.92
C PRO A 192 23.29 -17.62 -21.04
N GLY A 193 22.99 -16.34 -20.81
CA GLY A 193 22.20 -15.50 -21.72
C GLY A 193 20.68 -15.59 -21.53
N LYS A 194 20.19 -16.48 -20.65
CA LYS A 194 18.77 -16.55 -20.26
C LYS A 194 18.53 -16.00 -18.86
N TRP A 195 17.30 -15.53 -18.65
CA TRP A 195 16.88 -14.79 -17.46
C TRP A 195 15.50 -15.27 -17.01
N TYR A 196 15.33 -15.40 -15.69
CA TYR A 196 14.00 -15.34 -15.10
C TYR A 196 13.62 -13.88 -14.85
N ALA A 197 12.33 -13.62 -14.67
CA ALA A 197 11.80 -12.40 -14.09
C ALA A 197 11.18 -12.70 -12.72
N LEU A 198 11.19 -11.71 -11.83
CA LEU A 198 10.37 -11.74 -10.62
C LEU A 198 8.96 -11.21 -10.95
N PRO A 199 7.88 -11.84 -10.44
CA PRO A 199 6.52 -11.51 -10.84
C PRO A 199 6.08 -10.14 -10.31
N GLN A 200 5.47 -9.33 -11.19
CA GLN A 200 4.79 -8.09 -10.80
C GLN A 200 3.51 -8.37 -10.00
N SER A 201 2.91 -9.53 -10.22
CA SER A 201 1.80 -10.12 -9.50
C SER A 201 1.65 -11.61 -9.90
N PRO A 202 0.86 -12.43 -9.19
CA PRO A 202 0.51 -13.80 -9.61
C PRO A 202 -0.48 -13.87 -10.80
N GLN A 203 -0.71 -12.77 -11.52
CA GLN A 203 -1.82 -12.59 -12.48
C GLN A 203 -1.96 -13.72 -13.51
N LEU A 204 -0.87 -14.17 -14.15
CA LEU A 204 -0.97 -15.25 -15.13
C LEU A 204 -1.24 -16.61 -14.47
N PHE A 205 -0.61 -16.87 -13.31
CA PHE A 205 -0.75 -18.16 -12.62
C PHE A 205 -2.11 -18.34 -11.99
N LYS A 206 -2.70 -17.30 -11.38
CA LYS A 206 -4.04 -17.40 -10.79
C LYS A 206 -5.11 -17.69 -11.85
N GLN A 207 -4.97 -17.13 -13.05
CA GLN A 207 -5.83 -17.45 -14.19
C GLN A 207 -5.62 -18.89 -14.67
N LEU A 208 -4.36 -19.35 -14.77
CA LEU A 208 -4.08 -20.77 -15.08
C LEU A 208 -4.67 -21.73 -14.03
N LEU A 209 -4.74 -21.34 -12.75
CA LEU A 209 -5.41 -22.14 -11.72
C LEU A 209 -6.93 -22.20 -11.91
N MET A 210 -7.55 -21.16 -12.48
CA MET A 210 -8.96 -21.19 -12.87
C MET A 210 -9.18 -22.17 -14.03
N ILE A 211 -8.31 -22.12 -15.05
CA ILE A 211 -8.30 -23.08 -16.17
C ILE A 211 -8.03 -24.51 -15.68
N GLY A 212 -7.16 -24.67 -14.69
CA GLY A 212 -6.85 -25.94 -14.03
C GLY A 212 -7.96 -26.50 -13.13
N GLY A 213 -9.09 -25.78 -12.99
CA GLY A 213 -10.26 -26.25 -12.24
C GLY A 213 -10.18 -26.08 -10.72
N LEU A 214 -9.31 -25.19 -10.22
CA LEU A 214 -9.24 -24.91 -8.77
C LEU A 214 -10.45 -24.09 -8.27
N GLU A 215 -11.08 -23.33 -9.16
CA GLU A 215 -12.25 -22.46 -8.98
C GLU A 215 -12.13 -21.32 -7.96
N ARG A 216 -11.38 -21.46 -6.86
CA ARG A 216 -11.22 -20.42 -5.82
C ARG A 216 -9.81 -20.44 -5.27
N TYR A 217 -9.00 -19.51 -5.74
CA TYR A 217 -7.59 -19.36 -5.39
C TYR A 217 -7.37 -18.11 -4.53
N TYR A 218 -6.53 -18.21 -3.50
CA TYR A 218 -5.91 -17.01 -2.92
C TYR A 218 -4.44 -17.23 -2.55
N GLN A 219 -3.70 -16.13 -2.41
CA GLN A 219 -2.35 -16.12 -1.87
C GLN A 219 -2.04 -14.76 -1.24
N ILE A 220 -1.36 -14.75 -0.10
CA ILE A 220 -0.67 -13.54 0.38
C ILE A 220 0.71 -13.53 -0.29
N ALA A 221 0.77 -13.00 -1.51
CA ALA A 221 1.90 -13.12 -2.42
C ALA A 221 2.89 -11.96 -2.28
N ARG A 222 4.18 -12.26 -2.50
CA ARG A 222 5.24 -11.25 -2.67
C ARG A 222 5.31 -10.86 -4.15
N CYS A 223 5.27 -9.57 -4.42
CA CYS A 223 5.27 -8.98 -5.76
C CYS A 223 6.47 -8.03 -5.92
N PHE A 224 6.94 -7.85 -7.15
CA PHE A 224 8.17 -7.12 -7.46
C PHE A 224 7.98 -6.17 -8.64
N ARG A 225 8.34 -4.90 -8.50
CA ARG A 225 8.26 -3.90 -9.60
C ARG A 225 9.48 -3.00 -9.59
N ASP A 226 10.17 -2.89 -10.72
CA ASP A 226 11.34 -2.01 -10.90
C ASP A 226 10.92 -0.61 -11.38
N GLU A 227 10.22 0.10 -10.49
CA GLU A 227 9.70 1.46 -10.70
C GLU A 227 10.43 2.52 -9.86
N ASP A 228 10.20 3.79 -10.19
CA ASP A 228 10.67 4.90 -9.38
C ASP A 228 10.07 4.86 -7.96
N PHE A 229 10.97 4.87 -6.97
CA PHE A 229 10.62 4.73 -5.57
C PHE A 229 9.89 5.97 -5.01
N ARG A 230 8.82 5.73 -4.25
CA ARG A 230 8.03 6.76 -3.56
C ARG A 230 7.82 6.36 -2.10
N ALA A 231 7.24 7.25 -1.29
CA ALA A 231 6.96 6.95 0.13
C ALA A 231 6.01 5.76 0.30
N ASP A 232 5.10 5.57 -0.66
CA ASP A 232 4.09 4.51 -0.70
C ASP A 232 4.43 3.37 -1.68
N ARG A 233 5.67 3.30 -2.19
CA ARG A 233 6.13 2.26 -3.12
C ARG A 233 7.43 1.62 -2.65
N GLN A 234 7.47 0.29 -2.67
CA GLN A 234 8.63 -0.54 -2.37
C GLN A 234 8.93 -1.46 -3.57
N PRO A 235 10.20 -1.80 -3.83
CA PRO A 235 10.55 -2.68 -4.96
C PRO A 235 9.96 -4.08 -4.81
N GLU A 236 9.77 -4.49 -3.56
CA GLU A 236 9.13 -5.72 -3.16
C GLU A 236 7.98 -5.36 -2.20
N PHE A 237 6.78 -5.86 -2.48
CA PHE A 237 5.58 -5.53 -1.72
C PHE A 237 4.65 -6.73 -1.64
N THR A 238 3.70 -6.71 -0.72
CA THR A 238 2.79 -7.83 -0.48
C THR A 238 1.39 -7.51 -0.99
N GLN A 239 0.75 -8.50 -1.62
CA GLN A 239 -0.65 -8.44 -1.99
C GLN A 239 -1.41 -9.62 -1.39
N LEU A 240 -2.66 -9.41 -0.99
CA LEU A 240 -3.63 -10.50 -0.90
C LEU A 240 -4.26 -10.62 -2.28
N ASP A 241 -3.89 -11.65 -3.01
CA ASP A 241 -4.30 -11.88 -4.38
C ASP A 241 -5.27 -13.07 -4.43
N PHE A 242 -6.38 -12.92 -5.15
CA PHE A 242 -7.36 -14.00 -5.30
C PHE A 242 -8.02 -13.98 -6.68
N GLU A 243 -8.56 -15.14 -7.08
CA GLU A 243 -9.26 -15.34 -8.34
C GLU A 243 -10.33 -16.44 -8.17
N MET A 244 -11.44 -16.29 -8.89
CA MET A 244 -12.61 -17.17 -8.81
C MET A 244 -13.11 -17.51 -10.22
N SER A 245 -13.55 -18.75 -10.43
CA SER A 245 -14.23 -19.20 -11.64
C SER A 245 -15.75 -19.06 -11.50
N PHE A 246 -16.44 -18.93 -12.63
CA PHE A 246 -17.90 -18.88 -12.76
C PHE A 246 -18.57 -17.74 -11.96
N VAL A 247 -17.91 -16.59 -11.93
CA VAL A 247 -18.36 -15.39 -11.21
C VAL A 247 -18.47 -14.19 -12.14
N ASP A 248 -19.25 -13.21 -11.71
CA ASP A 248 -19.22 -11.86 -12.27
C ASP A 248 -18.50 -10.87 -11.32
N ARG A 249 -18.54 -9.58 -11.67
CA ARG A 249 -17.99 -8.51 -10.86
C ARG A 249 -18.57 -8.48 -9.45
N ASP A 250 -19.87 -8.62 -9.30
CA ASP A 250 -20.56 -8.40 -8.02
C ASP A 250 -20.21 -9.50 -7.00
N ASP A 251 -20.01 -10.73 -7.47
CA ASP A 251 -19.48 -11.82 -6.66
C ASP A 251 -18.09 -11.49 -6.09
N VAL A 252 -17.21 -10.90 -6.90
CA VAL A 252 -15.86 -10.51 -6.45
C VAL A 252 -15.93 -9.37 -5.44
N LEU A 253 -16.74 -8.34 -5.71
CA LEU A 253 -16.91 -7.21 -4.80
C LEU A 253 -17.45 -7.66 -3.43
N ALA A 254 -18.35 -8.63 -3.40
CA ALA A 254 -18.87 -9.20 -2.16
C ALA A 254 -17.78 -9.90 -1.31
N VAL A 255 -16.84 -10.60 -1.95
CA VAL A 255 -15.69 -11.19 -1.24
C VAL A 255 -14.77 -10.10 -0.70
N VAL A 256 -14.47 -9.07 -1.49
CA VAL A 256 -13.66 -7.93 -1.04
C VAL A 256 -14.33 -7.25 0.16
N GLU A 257 -15.63 -7.01 0.10
CA GLU A 257 -16.41 -6.39 1.17
C GLU A 257 -16.37 -7.22 2.46
N ASP A 258 -16.54 -8.55 2.43
CA ASP A 258 -16.45 -9.38 3.63
C ASP A 258 -15.04 -9.37 4.25
N VAL A 259 -13.99 -9.45 3.42
CA VAL A 259 -12.59 -9.39 3.90
C VAL A 259 -12.33 -8.05 4.59
N VAL A 260 -12.71 -6.95 3.96
CA VAL A 260 -12.50 -5.58 4.50
C VAL A 260 -13.34 -5.36 5.75
N SER A 261 -14.61 -5.77 5.74
CA SER A 261 -15.49 -5.66 6.90
C SER A 261 -14.96 -6.45 8.10
N ALA A 262 -14.48 -7.68 7.88
CA ALA A 262 -13.87 -8.48 8.93
C ALA A 262 -12.62 -7.81 9.53
N LEU A 263 -11.74 -7.28 8.68
CA LEU A 263 -10.52 -6.60 9.11
C LEU A 263 -10.82 -5.35 9.96
N TRP A 264 -11.71 -4.46 9.50
CA TRP A 264 -12.03 -3.23 10.22
C TRP A 264 -12.82 -3.50 11.50
N ARG A 265 -13.74 -4.47 11.50
CA ARG A 265 -14.49 -4.85 12.69
C ARG A 265 -13.59 -5.43 13.77
N GLU A 266 -12.76 -6.41 13.41
CA GLU A 266 -11.94 -7.13 14.39
C GLU A 266 -10.73 -6.32 14.88
N LEU A 267 -10.15 -5.47 14.03
CA LEU A 267 -8.86 -4.82 14.32
C LEU A 267 -8.95 -3.31 14.54
N ALA A 268 -9.99 -2.64 14.04
CA ALA A 268 -10.21 -1.21 14.23
C ALA A 268 -11.49 -0.89 15.03
N GLY A 269 -12.28 -1.90 15.42
CA GLY A 269 -13.56 -1.69 16.11
C GLY A 269 -14.55 -0.87 15.29
N HIS A 270 -14.46 -0.93 13.96
CA HIS A 270 -15.28 -0.16 13.03
C HIS A 270 -16.15 -1.09 12.20
N GLU A 271 -17.47 -0.89 12.25
CA GLU A 271 -18.41 -1.60 11.38
C GLU A 271 -18.45 -0.91 10.02
N VAL A 272 -18.02 -1.64 8.98
CA VAL A 272 -18.10 -1.19 7.60
C VAL A 272 -19.56 -1.36 7.15
N GLY A 273 -20.20 -0.26 6.79
CA GLY A 273 -21.54 -0.29 6.17
C GLY A 273 -21.48 -0.77 4.72
N GLU A 274 -22.61 -0.68 4.02
CA GLU A 274 -22.65 -0.92 2.58
C GLU A 274 -21.61 -0.04 1.86
N ILE A 275 -20.73 -0.66 1.08
CA ILE A 275 -19.71 0.06 0.32
C ILE A 275 -20.37 0.63 -0.94
N LEU A 276 -20.37 1.96 -1.04
CA LEU A 276 -20.94 2.66 -2.19
C LEU A 276 -20.19 2.28 -3.47
N ARG A 277 -20.90 2.36 -4.61
CA ARG A 277 -20.32 2.21 -5.94
C ARG A 277 -20.42 3.53 -6.71
N MET A 278 -19.36 3.89 -7.42
CA MET A 278 -19.29 5.10 -8.24
C MET A 278 -18.57 4.76 -9.53
N THR A 279 -19.08 5.24 -10.66
CA THR A 279 -18.36 5.05 -11.93
C THR A 279 -17.08 5.87 -11.94
N TYR A 280 -16.06 5.41 -12.67
CA TYR A 280 -14.83 6.18 -12.89
C TYR A 280 -15.12 7.60 -13.38
N ARG A 281 -16.08 7.74 -14.30
CA ARG A 281 -16.48 9.05 -14.85
C ARG A 281 -17.04 9.96 -13.76
N GLU A 282 -17.94 9.46 -12.92
CA GLU A 282 -18.48 10.24 -11.80
C GLU A 282 -17.38 10.61 -10.79
N ALA A 283 -16.45 9.71 -10.49
CA ALA A 283 -15.33 9.96 -9.59
C ALA A 283 -14.43 11.09 -10.12
N MET A 284 -14.09 11.05 -11.41
CA MET A 284 -13.29 12.08 -12.07
C MET A 284 -14.04 13.40 -12.20
N ASP A 285 -15.32 13.38 -12.59
CA ASP A 285 -16.12 14.59 -12.78
C ASP A 285 -16.41 15.32 -11.46
N ARG A 286 -16.66 14.59 -10.36
CA ARG A 286 -17.01 15.19 -9.05
C ARG A 286 -15.82 15.41 -8.14
N PHE A 287 -14.74 14.63 -8.27
CA PHE A 287 -13.62 14.68 -7.31
C PHE A 287 -12.26 14.84 -7.96
N GLY A 288 -12.17 14.73 -9.29
CA GLY A 288 -10.90 14.84 -10.01
C GLY A 288 -9.92 13.72 -9.69
N SER A 289 -10.43 12.56 -9.26
CA SER A 289 -9.60 11.41 -8.90
C SER A 289 -10.42 10.12 -9.03
N ASP A 290 -9.76 9.08 -9.51
CA ASP A 290 -10.21 7.69 -9.50
C ASP A 290 -10.14 7.02 -8.12
N LYS A 291 -9.58 7.72 -7.13
CA LYS A 291 -9.53 7.33 -5.72
C LYS A 291 -9.95 8.48 -4.82
N PRO A 292 -11.21 8.91 -4.90
CA PRO A 292 -11.67 10.08 -4.17
C PRO A 292 -11.71 9.81 -2.66
N ASP A 293 -11.32 10.83 -1.88
CA ASP A 293 -11.55 10.83 -0.44
C ASP A 293 -12.94 11.42 -0.14
N LEU A 294 -13.86 10.57 0.33
CA LEU A 294 -15.25 10.95 0.60
C LEU A 294 -15.49 11.45 2.03
N ARG A 295 -14.46 11.56 2.87
CA ARG A 295 -14.60 12.02 4.26
C ARG A 295 -14.98 13.51 4.38
N PHE A 296 -14.91 14.26 3.28
CA PHE A 296 -15.24 15.67 3.21
C PHE A 296 -15.90 16.01 1.86
N GLY A 297 -16.54 17.18 1.77
CA GLY A 297 -17.24 17.65 0.56
C GLY A 297 -16.30 18.25 -0.49
N LEU A 298 -16.58 19.49 -0.91
CA LEU A 298 -15.80 20.26 -1.90
C LEU A 298 -15.71 19.57 -3.28
N GLU A 299 -16.84 19.08 -3.78
CA GLU A 299 -16.93 18.52 -5.13
C GLU A 299 -16.54 19.56 -6.19
N LEU A 300 -16.02 19.06 -7.31
CA LEU A 300 -15.70 19.87 -8.46
C LEU A 300 -16.96 20.35 -9.17
N THR A 301 -16.90 21.54 -9.73
CA THR A 301 -17.96 22.10 -10.57
C THR A 301 -17.44 22.29 -11.98
N GLU A 302 -18.03 21.61 -12.97
CA GLU A 302 -17.72 21.86 -14.38
C GLU A 302 -18.40 23.15 -14.85
N LEU A 303 -17.60 24.06 -15.43
CA LEU A 303 -18.01 25.38 -15.91
C LEU A 303 -17.73 25.56 -17.41
N THR A 304 -17.44 24.48 -18.14
CA THR A 304 -17.15 24.51 -19.58
C THR A 304 -18.27 25.21 -20.36
N SER A 305 -19.53 24.82 -20.14
CA SER A 305 -20.69 25.45 -20.78
C SER A 305 -20.93 26.89 -20.31
N PHE A 306 -20.64 27.18 -19.03
CA PHE A 306 -20.78 28.52 -18.46
C PHE A 306 -19.83 29.52 -19.13
N PHE A 307 -18.60 29.09 -19.44
CA PHE A 307 -17.57 29.91 -20.10
C PHE A 307 -17.51 29.76 -21.63
N ALA A 308 -18.52 29.17 -22.28
CA ALA A 308 -18.48 28.91 -23.72
C ALA A 308 -18.29 30.18 -24.58
N GLY A 309 -18.79 31.33 -24.10
CA GLY A 309 -18.66 32.64 -24.75
C GLY A 309 -17.56 33.54 -24.15
N THR A 310 -16.67 33.00 -23.33
CA THR A 310 -15.80 33.82 -22.49
C THR A 310 -14.78 34.64 -23.29
N PRO A 311 -14.57 35.93 -22.96
CA PRO A 311 -13.49 36.73 -23.54
C PRO A 311 -12.12 36.33 -22.97
N PHE A 312 -12.08 35.57 -21.87
CA PHE A 312 -10.85 35.22 -21.19
C PHE A 312 -10.15 34.03 -21.87
N ARG A 313 -9.08 34.31 -22.62
CA ARG A 313 -8.34 33.30 -23.42
C ARG A 313 -7.92 32.04 -22.65
N VAL A 314 -7.65 32.14 -21.35
CA VAL A 314 -7.24 30.97 -20.54
C VAL A 314 -8.39 29.96 -20.39
N PHE A 315 -9.64 30.43 -20.38
CA PHE A 315 -10.85 29.60 -20.23
C PHE A 315 -11.48 29.22 -21.58
N GLN A 316 -10.90 29.66 -22.70
CA GLN A 316 -11.23 29.14 -24.04
C GLN A 316 -10.54 27.79 -24.23
N ALA A 317 -10.97 26.79 -23.47
CA ALA A 317 -10.37 25.47 -23.39
C ALA A 317 -11.44 24.36 -23.48
N PRO A 318 -11.06 23.11 -23.84
CA PRO A 318 -11.98 21.98 -23.91
C PRO A 318 -12.69 21.65 -22.59
N TYR A 319 -12.07 21.98 -21.46
CA TYR A 319 -12.63 21.83 -20.13
C TYR A 319 -12.26 23.03 -19.25
N VAL A 320 -13.24 23.50 -18.47
CA VAL A 320 -13.02 24.47 -17.37
C VAL A 320 -13.75 23.94 -16.15
N GLY A 321 -13.02 23.69 -15.06
CA GLY A 321 -13.58 23.25 -13.79
C GLY A 321 -13.19 24.16 -12.63
N ALA A 322 -13.93 24.07 -11.54
CA ALA A 322 -13.69 24.83 -10.33
C ALA A 322 -13.79 23.99 -9.05
N VAL A 323 -13.10 24.44 -8.00
CA VAL A 323 -13.25 23.97 -6.62
C VAL A 323 -13.32 25.16 -5.67
N VAL A 324 -14.26 25.12 -4.73
CA VAL A 324 -14.46 26.19 -3.74
C VAL A 324 -13.63 25.88 -2.48
N MET A 325 -12.89 26.87 -2.00
CA MET A 325 -12.24 26.89 -0.70
C MET A 325 -13.05 27.77 0.26
N PRO A 326 -13.79 27.17 1.21
CA PRO A 326 -14.55 27.93 2.20
C PRO A 326 -13.66 28.89 3.00
N GLY A 327 -14.07 30.16 3.12
CA GLY A 327 -13.30 31.20 3.83
C GLY A 327 -11.96 31.59 3.18
N GLY A 328 -11.66 31.04 2.00
CA GLY A 328 -10.39 31.22 1.30
C GLY A 328 -10.18 32.63 0.72
N GLY A 329 -11.22 33.48 0.67
CA GLY A 329 -11.15 34.84 0.14
C GLY A 329 -10.27 35.78 0.96
N SER A 330 -10.10 35.49 2.26
CA SER A 330 -9.29 36.27 3.21
C SER A 330 -7.78 35.96 3.16
N GLN A 331 -7.35 35.03 2.30
CA GLN A 331 -5.94 34.61 2.22
C GLN A 331 -5.01 35.80 1.83
N PRO A 332 -3.82 35.90 2.44
CA PRO A 332 -2.85 36.93 2.06
C PRO A 332 -2.30 36.66 0.66
N ARG A 333 -1.87 37.71 -0.07
CA ARG A 333 -1.37 37.59 -1.45
C ARG A 333 -0.31 36.49 -1.64
N ARG A 334 0.63 36.37 -0.69
CA ARG A 334 1.69 35.35 -0.67
C ARG A 334 1.14 33.90 -0.71
N ALA A 335 -0.04 33.66 -0.15
CA ALA A 335 -0.67 32.34 -0.16
C ALA A 335 -1.14 31.97 -1.57
N PHE A 336 -1.69 32.92 -2.32
CA PHE A 336 -2.06 32.71 -3.73
C PHE A 336 -0.84 32.47 -4.62
N ASP A 337 0.28 33.15 -4.36
CA ASP A 337 1.53 32.88 -5.08
C ASP A 337 2.04 31.46 -4.76
N ALA A 338 1.95 31.01 -3.50
CA ALA A 338 2.26 29.62 -3.12
C ALA A 338 1.33 28.59 -3.79
N TRP A 339 0.04 28.91 -4.01
CA TRP A 339 -0.86 28.07 -4.79
C TRP A 339 -0.45 27.98 -6.27
N GLN A 340 0.09 29.06 -6.86
CA GLN A 340 0.64 29.00 -8.22
C GLN A 340 1.84 28.06 -8.30
N ASP A 341 2.77 28.18 -7.35
CA ASP A 341 3.98 27.34 -7.34
C ASP A 341 3.63 25.87 -7.04
N TRP A 342 2.64 25.64 -6.18
CA TRP A 342 2.09 24.32 -5.89
C TRP A 342 1.46 23.65 -7.13
N ALA A 343 0.81 24.43 -8.00
CA ALA A 343 0.24 23.91 -9.24
C ALA A 343 1.33 23.65 -10.30
N LYS A 344 2.32 24.54 -10.40
CA LYS A 344 3.46 24.39 -11.32
C LYS A 344 4.33 23.18 -11.01
N SER A 345 4.54 22.87 -9.74
CA SER A 345 5.27 21.66 -9.34
C SER A 345 4.56 20.36 -9.74
N ARG A 346 3.30 20.43 -10.17
CA ARG A 346 2.48 19.33 -10.70
C ARG A 346 2.28 19.42 -12.22
N GLY A 347 3.11 20.19 -12.92
CA GLY A 347 3.08 20.31 -14.38
C GLY A 347 2.01 21.27 -14.92
N ALA A 348 1.20 21.92 -14.08
CA ALA A 348 0.23 22.91 -14.52
C ALA A 348 0.88 24.28 -14.81
N ARG A 349 0.26 25.11 -15.64
CA ARG A 349 0.73 26.49 -15.87
C ARG A 349 0.49 27.43 -14.68
N GLY A 350 -0.50 27.10 -13.85
CA GLY A 350 -0.92 27.85 -12.67
C GLY A 350 -2.29 27.37 -12.19
N LEU A 351 -2.78 27.99 -11.12
CA LEU A 351 -4.11 27.72 -10.55
C LEU A 351 -4.89 29.02 -10.49
N ALA A 352 -5.77 29.24 -11.46
CA ALA A 352 -6.50 30.49 -11.56
C ALA A 352 -7.50 30.62 -10.40
N TYR A 353 -7.84 31.84 -9.97
CA TYR A 353 -8.71 32.03 -8.81
C TYR A 353 -9.55 33.32 -8.86
N VAL A 354 -10.67 33.28 -8.13
CA VAL A 354 -11.55 34.40 -7.79
C VAL A 354 -11.73 34.42 -6.27
N THR A 355 -11.64 35.59 -5.65
CA THR A 355 -12.01 35.79 -4.23
C THR A 355 -13.36 36.47 -4.14
N ILE A 356 -14.17 36.09 -3.17
CA ILE A 356 -15.49 36.69 -2.93
C ILE A 356 -15.40 37.46 -1.62
N ALA A 357 -15.51 38.78 -1.67
CA ALA A 357 -15.55 39.61 -0.47
C ALA A 357 -16.84 39.39 0.33
N GLU A 358 -16.89 39.84 1.59
CA GLU A 358 -18.06 39.70 2.47
C GLU A 358 -19.31 40.41 1.92
N ASP A 359 -19.13 41.46 1.12
CA ASP A 359 -20.21 42.19 0.43
C ASP A 359 -20.58 41.56 -0.93
N GLY A 360 -19.93 40.45 -1.31
CA GLY A 360 -20.14 39.75 -2.58
C GLY A 360 -19.28 40.26 -3.74
N GLU A 361 -18.42 41.27 -3.55
CA GLU A 361 -17.56 41.77 -4.63
C GLU A 361 -16.53 40.71 -5.07
N LEU A 362 -16.43 40.48 -6.39
CA LEU A 362 -15.48 39.52 -6.96
C LEU A 362 -14.10 40.16 -7.19
N GLY A 363 -13.10 39.62 -6.50
CA GLY A 363 -11.69 39.98 -6.65
C GLY A 363 -10.85 38.91 -7.37
N GLY A 364 -9.57 39.22 -7.56
CA GLY A 364 -8.60 38.30 -8.16
C GLY A 364 -8.39 38.45 -9.68
N PRO A 365 -7.40 37.75 -10.26
CA PRO A 365 -7.04 37.90 -11.66
C PRO A 365 -8.12 37.43 -12.63
N VAL A 366 -8.85 36.36 -12.30
CA VAL A 366 -9.91 35.83 -13.17
C VAL A 366 -11.05 36.82 -13.26
N ALA A 367 -11.52 37.32 -12.10
CA ALA A 367 -12.60 38.30 -12.04
C ALA A 367 -12.36 39.42 -13.04
N LYS A 368 -11.17 40.05 -13.06
CA LYS A 368 -10.83 41.16 -13.97
C LYS A 368 -10.95 40.85 -15.47
N ASN A 369 -10.88 39.60 -15.89
CA ASN A 369 -10.80 39.20 -17.30
C ASN A 369 -12.08 38.54 -17.85
N ILE A 370 -13.06 38.23 -17.01
CA ILE A 370 -14.35 37.67 -17.41
C ILE A 370 -15.40 38.80 -17.61
N SER A 371 -16.43 38.52 -18.39
CA SER A 371 -17.54 39.44 -18.69
C SER A 371 -18.42 39.71 -17.46
N ASP A 372 -19.20 40.78 -17.49
CA ASP A 372 -20.10 41.13 -16.38
C ASP A 372 -21.20 40.07 -16.15
N ALA A 373 -21.67 39.43 -17.22
CA ALA A 373 -22.63 38.33 -17.13
C ALA A 373 -22.03 37.11 -16.43
N GLU A 374 -20.79 36.74 -16.75
CA GLU A 374 -20.07 35.66 -16.07
C GLU A 374 -19.79 36.01 -14.60
N ARG A 375 -19.44 37.26 -14.29
CA ARG A 375 -19.27 37.69 -12.89
C ARG A 375 -20.56 37.55 -12.08
N ALA A 376 -21.68 37.98 -12.65
CA ALA A 376 -22.97 37.96 -11.96
C ALA A 376 -23.45 36.53 -11.67
N GLY A 377 -23.17 35.57 -12.56
CA GLY A 377 -23.62 34.18 -12.40
C GLY A 377 -22.63 33.24 -11.70
N LEU A 378 -21.35 33.62 -11.54
CA LEU A 378 -20.30 32.70 -11.09
C LEU A 378 -20.57 32.12 -9.70
N VAL A 379 -20.94 32.97 -8.73
CA VAL A 379 -21.12 32.56 -7.32
C VAL A 379 -22.21 31.50 -7.21
N GLU A 380 -23.33 31.69 -7.91
CA GLU A 380 -24.42 30.73 -7.97
C GLU A 380 -23.99 29.44 -8.68
N ALA A 381 -23.29 29.56 -9.81
CA ALA A 381 -22.84 28.41 -10.60
C ALA A 381 -21.94 27.44 -9.81
N VAL A 382 -21.07 27.97 -8.93
CA VAL A 382 -20.18 27.14 -8.09
C VAL A 382 -20.70 26.93 -6.66
N GLY A 383 -21.87 27.47 -6.31
CA GLY A 383 -22.42 27.38 -4.96
C GLY A 383 -21.55 28.01 -3.86
N ALA A 384 -20.76 29.03 -4.20
CA ALA A 384 -19.87 29.70 -3.26
C ALA A 384 -20.61 30.74 -2.40
N LYS A 385 -20.01 31.12 -1.27
CA LYS A 385 -20.55 32.14 -0.34
C LYS A 385 -19.62 33.34 -0.23
N PRO A 386 -20.10 34.50 0.25
CA PRO A 386 -19.24 35.59 0.67
C PRO A 386 -18.13 35.10 1.61
N GLY A 387 -16.89 35.56 1.38
CA GLY A 387 -15.70 35.12 2.11
C GLY A 387 -14.94 33.95 1.46
N ASP A 388 -15.50 33.26 0.46
CA ASP A 388 -14.87 32.10 -0.17
C ASP A 388 -13.83 32.47 -1.25
N CYS A 389 -13.02 31.48 -1.63
CA CYS A 389 -12.17 31.55 -2.83
C CYS A 389 -12.51 30.41 -3.77
N VAL A 390 -12.67 30.70 -5.05
CA VAL A 390 -12.90 29.71 -6.11
C VAL A 390 -11.61 29.53 -6.88
N PHE A 391 -11.08 28.30 -6.93
CA PHE A 391 -9.93 27.94 -7.77
C PHE A 391 -10.41 27.28 -9.06
N PHE A 392 -9.66 27.47 -10.15
CA PHE A 392 -10.00 26.98 -11.48
C PHE A 392 -8.81 26.30 -12.15
N ALA A 393 -9.12 25.25 -12.91
CA ALA A 393 -8.24 24.64 -13.89
C ALA A 393 -8.93 24.62 -15.26
N ALA A 394 -8.18 24.92 -16.31
CA ALA A 394 -8.67 24.95 -17.68
C ALA A 394 -7.63 24.35 -18.62
N GLY A 395 -8.06 23.48 -19.53
CA GLY A 395 -7.18 22.75 -20.43
C GLY A 395 -7.76 21.42 -20.90
N GLN A 396 -6.90 20.40 -20.99
CA GLN A 396 -7.34 19.03 -21.22
C GLN A 396 -8.12 18.53 -20.01
N ARG A 397 -9.20 17.75 -20.25
CA ARG A 397 -10.16 17.35 -19.21
C ARG A 397 -9.50 16.63 -18.05
N ARG A 398 -8.82 15.51 -18.33
CA ARG A 398 -8.16 14.65 -17.32
C ARG A 398 -7.18 15.42 -16.45
N THR A 399 -6.20 16.10 -17.05
CA THR A 399 -5.16 16.82 -16.28
C THR A 399 -5.72 18.00 -15.49
N SER A 400 -6.78 18.65 -15.98
CA SER A 400 -7.46 19.73 -15.24
C SER A 400 -8.27 19.19 -14.06
N GLN A 401 -8.95 18.05 -14.23
CA GLN A 401 -9.65 17.34 -13.17
C GLN A 401 -8.67 16.88 -12.09
N GLU A 402 -7.57 16.23 -12.45
CA GLU A 402 -6.52 15.77 -11.52
C GLU A 402 -5.91 16.94 -10.72
N LEU A 403 -5.66 18.08 -11.37
CA LEU A 403 -5.17 19.28 -10.67
C LEU A 403 -6.18 19.80 -9.63
N LEU A 404 -7.48 19.84 -10.01
CA LEU A 404 -8.55 20.29 -9.12
C LEU A 404 -8.80 19.31 -7.98
N GLY A 405 -8.75 18.00 -8.23
CA GLY A 405 -8.83 16.96 -7.20
C GLY A 405 -7.67 17.05 -6.20
N ALA A 406 -6.45 17.30 -6.69
CA ALA A 406 -5.31 17.58 -5.82
C ALA A 406 -5.51 18.87 -5.01
N ALA A 407 -6.07 19.93 -5.61
CA ALA A 407 -6.34 21.19 -4.91
C ALA A 407 -7.41 21.00 -3.83
N ARG A 408 -8.47 20.23 -4.13
CA ARG A 408 -9.52 19.81 -3.20
C ARG A 408 -8.91 19.14 -1.96
N ASN A 409 -8.03 18.15 -2.13
CA ASN A 409 -7.38 17.46 -1.02
C ASN A 409 -6.47 18.40 -0.20
N GLU A 410 -5.74 19.30 -0.85
CA GLU A 410 -4.90 20.28 -0.17
C GLU A 410 -5.74 21.31 0.61
N ILE A 411 -6.91 21.72 0.09
CA ILE A 411 -7.85 22.58 0.82
C ILE A 411 -8.34 21.86 2.08
N ALA A 412 -8.78 20.61 1.97
CA ALA A 412 -9.25 19.84 3.11
C ALA A 412 -8.19 19.67 4.19
N ARG A 413 -6.93 19.48 3.79
CA ARG A 413 -5.79 19.43 4.72
C ARG A 413 -5.56 20.77 5.43
N ARG A 414 -5.61 21.90 4.71
CA ARG A 414 -5.39 23.24 5.28
C ARG A 414 -6.53 23.71 6.19
N LEU A 415 -7.75 23.27 5.89
CA LEU A 415 -8.95 23.61 6.65
C LEU A 415 -9.34 22.52 7.67
N GLU A 416 -8.52 21.48 7.82
CA GLU A 416 -8.73 20.37 8.76
C GLU A 416 -10.14 19.74 8.64
N LEU A 417 -10.62 19.56 7.40
CA LEU A 417 -11.98 19.09 7.12
C LEU A 417 -12.20 17.59 7.34
N ILE A 418 -11.14 16.85 7.68
CA ILE A 418 -11.17 15.40 7.86
C ILE A 418 -11.23 15.11 9.36
N ALA A 419 -12.35 14.57 9.82
CA ALA A 419 -12.49 14.15 11.21
C ALA A 419 -11.49 13.02 11.54
N PRO A 420 -10.66 13.15 12.60
CA PRO A 420 -9.75 12.09 13.02
C PRO A 420 -10.48 10.77 13.28
N GLY A 421 -9.93 9.65 12.81
CA GLY A 421 -10.53 8.32 12.98
C GLY A 421 -11.74 8.03 12.09
N SER A 422 -12.12 8.94 11.18
CA SER A 422 -13.18 8.68 10.20
C SER A 422 -12.71 7.78 9.05
N TRP A 423 -13.63 6.94 8.57
CA TRP A 423 -13.42 6.01 7.47
C TRP A 423 -14.44 6.28 6.35
N SER A 424 -13.98 6.13 5.11
CA SER A 424 -14.81 6.13 3.91
C SER A 424 -14.37 4.97 3.03
N PHE A 425 -15.35 4.26 2.47
CA PHE A 425 -15.15 3.11 1.59
C PHE A 425 -15.93 3.36 0.31
N LEU A 426 -15.33 3.08 -0.83
CA LEU A 426 -15.95 3.26 -2.13
C LEU A 426 -15.40 2.21 -3.10
N PHE A 427 -16.27 1.55 -3.85
CA PHE A 427 -15.89 0.90 -5.08
C PHE A 427 -15.97 1.88 -6.24
N VAL A 428 -14.88 2.02 -6.98
CA VAL A 428 -14.89 2.69 -8.28
C VAL A 428 -14.99 1.62 -9.35
N VAL A 429 -15.92 1.78 -10.30
CA VAL A 429 -16.24 0.77 -11.33
C VAL A 429 -16.31 1.42 -12.70
N ASP A 430 -16.48 0.61 -13.75
CA ASP A 430 -16.69 1.08 -15.13
C ASP A 430 -15.57 1.99 -15.62
N PHE A 431 -14.33 1.54 -15.42
CA PHE A 431 -13.13 2.22 -15.88
C PHE A 431 -13.02 2.20 -17.41
N PRO A 432 -12.45 3.23 -18.04
CA PRO A 432 -12.02 3.16 -19.43
C PRO A 432 -11.16 1.93 -19.70
N MET A 433 -11.36 1.29 -20.86
CA MET A 433 -10.58 0.14 -21.29
C MET A 433 -9.19 0.55 -21.77
N PHE A 434 -9.11 1.71 -22.41
CA PHE A 434 -7.89 2.25 -23.00
C PHE A 434 -7.65 3.68 -22.52
N GLU A 435 -6.39 4.08 -22.47
CA GLU A 435 -5.99 5.47 -22.26
C GLU A 435 -5.06 5.94 -23.38
N GLU A 436 -5.20 7.21 -23.75
CA GLU A 436 -4.32 7.86 -24.71
C GLU A 436 -3.02 8.29 -24.01
N THR A 437 -1.89 7.94 -24.61
CA THR A 437 -0.55 8.32 -24.15
C THR A 437 -0.20 9.74 -24.61
N GLU A 438 0.88 10.31 -24.06
CA GLU A 438 1.30 11.69 -24.38
C GLU A 438 1.61 11.91 -25.87
N ASP A 439 1.98 10.85 -26.60
CA ASP A 439 2.27 10.89 -28.04
C ASP A 439 1.03 10.64 -28.93
N GLY A 440 -0.15 10.47 -28.34
CA GLY A 440 -1.41 10.22 -29.04
C GLY A 440 -1.64 8.76 -29.45
N SER A 441 -0.77 7.83 -29.00
CA SER A 441 -1.05 6.40 -29.10
C SER A 441 -1.98 5.92 -27.97
N TRP A 442 -2.38 4.66 -28.01
CA TRP A 442 -3.32 4.09 -27.03
C TRP A 442 -2.64 2.95 -26.29
N THR A 443 -2.81 2.91 -24.97
CA THR A 443 -2.41 1.80 -24.11
C THR A 443 -3.61 1.27 -23.34
N PHE A 444 -3.48 0.09 -22.75
CA PHE A 444 -4.47 -0.41 -21.81
C PHE A 444 -4.43 0.42 -20.52
N MET A 445 -5.60 0.77 -19.99
CA MET A 445 -5.69 1.43 -18.69
C MET A 445 -5.38 0.47 -17.53
N HIS A 446 -5.77 -0.80 -17.71
CA HIS A 446 -5.49 -1.91 -16.81
C HIS A 446 -4.71 -3.01 -17.55
N HIS A 447 -4.66 -4.22 -17.01
CA HIS A 447 -3.99 -5.33 -17.67
C HIS A 447 -4.70 -5.74 -18.99
N PRO A 448 -3.98 -6.13 -20.07
CA PRO A 448 -4.54 -6.58 -21.35
C PRO A 448 -5.51 -7.79 -21.33
N PHE A 449 -5.71 -8.44 -20.19
CA PHE A 449 -6.63 -9.59 -20.04
C PHE A 449 -7.95 -9.16 -19.39
N THR A 450 -8.13 -7.86 -19.15
CA THR A 450 -9.34 -7.29 -18.59
C THR A 450 -10.47 -7.33 -19.61
N SER A 451 -11.60 -7.90 -19.22
CA SER A 451 -12.80 -7.95 -20.05
C SER A 451 -13.38 -6.56 -20.28
N PRO A 452 -13.84 -6.23 -21.49
CA PRO A 452 -14.81 -5.15 -21.65
C PRO A 452 -16.08 -5.49 -20.88
N THR A 453 -16.83 -4.45 -20.49
CA THR A 453 -18.21 -4.62 -20.01
C THR A 453 -19.09 -5.27 -21.09
N PRO A 454 -20.19 -5.95 -20.70
CA PRO A 454 -21.08 -6.63 -21.65
C PRO A 454 -21.54 -5.73 -22.81
N GLU A 455 -21.82 -4.45 -22.55
CA GLU A 455 -22.29 -3.46 -23.53
C GLU A 455 -21.20 -3.01 -24.52
N TRP A 456 -19.93 -3.20 -24.16
CA TRP A 456 -18.78 -2.78 -24.95
C TRP A 456 -18.10 -3.94 -25.69
N ARG A 457 -18.41 -5.19 -25.34
CA ARG A 457 -17.80 -6.41 -25.91
C ARG A 457 -17.73 -6.44 -27.43
N GLU A 458 -18.76 -5.93 -28.12
CA GLU A 458 -18.78 -5.96 -29.60
C GLU A 458 -18.22 -4.71 -30.28
N ARG A 459 -18.14 -3.57 -29.58
CA ARG A 459 -17.91 -2.25 -30.21
C ARG A 459 -16.74 -1.46 -29.63
N PHE A 460 -15.99 -2.00 -28.67
CA PHE A 460 -14.87 -1.31 -28.02
C PHE A 460 -13.80 -0.82 -29.02
N ALA A 461 -13.62 -1.52 -30.14
CA ALA A 461 -12.66 -1.15 -31.19
C ALA A 461 -13.13 0.05 -32.04
N GLU A 462 -14.43 0.30 -32.11
CA GLU A 462 -15.03 1.38 -32.90
C GLU A 462 -14.89 2.75 -32.18
N ASP A 463 -14.93 2.75 -30.85
CA ASP A 463 -14.85 3.95 -30.01
C ASP A 463 -13.99 3.70 -28.76
N LYS A 464 -12.67 3.70 -28.98
CA LYS A 464 -11.67 3.44 -27.93
C LYS A 464 -11.78 4.39 -26.74
N GLY A 465 -12.14 5.65 -26.99
CA GLY A 465 -12.19 6.70 -25.97
C GLY A 465 -13.35 6.58 -25.00
N ASN A 466 -14.40 5.83 -25.35
CA ASN A 466 -15.54 5.58 -24.46
C ASN A 466 -15.67 4.11 -24.04
N ALA A 467 -14.87 3.21 -24.60
CA ALA A 467 -14.88 1.78 -24.24
C ALA A 467 -14.66 1.58 -22.75
N LEU A 468 -15.55 0.81 -22.10
CA LEU A 468 -15.49 0.53 -20.67
C LEU A 468 -15.07 -0.91 -20.41
N SER A 469 -14.17 -1.05 -19.44
CA SER A 469 -13.71 -2.31 -18.88
C SER A 469 -14.55 -2.70 -17.67
N ASP A 470 -14.70 -4.02 -17.47
CA ASP A 470 -15.30 -4.58 -16.27
C ASP A 470 -14.26 -4.72 -15.14
N ALA A 471 -13.61 -3.59 -14.87
CA ALA A 471 -12.61 -3.39 -13.84
C ALA A 471 -13.20 -2.61 -12.67
N TYR A 472 -12.59 -2.80 -11.51
CA TYR A 472 -13.08 -2.22 -10.27
C TYR A 472 -11.94 -2.07 -9.25
N ASP A 473 -12.00 -0.97 -8.51
CA ASP A 473 -11.06 -0.64 -7.45
C ASP A 473 -11.81 -0.40 -6.14
N LEU A 474 -11.22 -0.86 -5.03
CA LEU A 474 -11.65 -0.43 -3.69
C LEU A 474 -10.80 0.75 -3.25
N VAL A 475 -11.46 1.83 -2.88
CA VAL A 475 -10.87 3.05 -2.36
C VAL A 475 -11.26 3.21 -0.90
N VAL A 476 -10.27 3.44 -0.04
CA VAL A 476 -10.47 3.74 1.38
C VAL A 476 -9.74 5.02 1.73
N ASN A 477 -10.45 6.04 2.21
CA ASN A 477 -9.86 7.33 2.61
C ASN A 477 -8.97 7.96 1.51
N GLY A 478 -9.40 7.88 0.25
CA GLY A 478 -8.64 8.38 -0.90
C GLY A 478 -7.44 7.52 -1.30
N ASN A 479 -7.31 6.31 -0.75
CA ASN A 479 -6.27 5.35 -1.07
C ASN A 479 -6.87 4.16 -1.81
N GLU A 480 -6.37 3.87 -3.01
CA GLU A 480 -6.64 2.62 -3.71
C GLU A 480 -6.06 1.45 -2.89
N LEU A 481 -6.93 0.57 -2.38
CA LEU A 481 -6.56 -0.60 -1.58
C LEU A 481 -6.71 -1.91 -2.33
N ALA A 482 -7.62 -1.99 -3.29
CA ALA A 482 -7.79 -3.17 -4.12
C ALA A 482 -7.97 -2.75 -5.57
N SER A 483 -7.50 -3.59 -6.48
CA SER A 483 -7.82 -3.48 -7.91
C SER A 483 -8.07 -4.86 -8.49
N GLY A 484 -9.01 -4.98 -9.41
CA GLY A 484 -9.44 -6.23 -9.99
C GLY A 484 -10.23 -6.04 -11.29
N SER A 485 -10.48 -7.15 -11.98
CA SER A 485 -11.37 -7.16 -13.13
C SER A 485 -11.90 -8.55 -13.44
N VAL A 486 -13.02 -8.58 -14.16
CA VAL A 486 -13.44 -9.77 -14.90
C VAL A 486 -12.45 -10.01 -16.04
N ARG A 487 -12.09 -11.27 -16.28
CA ARG A 487 -11.07 -11.64 -17.27
C ARG A 487 -11.69 -12.10 -18.58
N ILE A 488 -10.96 -11.82 -19.66
CA ILE A 488 -11.24 -12.41 -20.96
C ILE A 488 -10.87 -13.90 -20.90
N HIS A 489 -11.84 -14.76 -21.14
CA HIS A 489 -11.67 -16.21 -21.32
C HIS A 489 -11.92 -16.65 -22.77
N ASP A 490 -12.41 -15.74 -23.61
CA ASP A 490 -12.72 -15.97 -25.02
C ASP A 490 -11.51 -15.59 -25.89
N ALA A 491 -10.99 -16.56 -26.65
CA ALA A 491 -9.79 -16.39 -27.45
C ALA A 491 -9.95 -15.37 -28.58
N ASP A 492 -11.11 -15.35 -29.24
CA ASP A 492 -11.39 -14.42 -30.34
C ASP A 492 -11.52 -12.99 -29.79
N LEU A 493 -12.16 -12.83 -28.63
CA LEU A 493 -12.22 -11.55 -27.93
C LEU A 493 -10.81 -11.07 -27.53
N GLN A 494 -9.97 -11.95 -26.98
CA GLN A 494 -8.61 -11.59 -26.58
C GLN A 494 -7.76 -11.13 -27.78
N GLU A 495 -7.88 -11.83 -28.92
CA GLU A 495 -7.20 -11.46 -30.17
C GLU A 495 -7.65 -10.07 -30.65
N ARG A 496 -8.96 -9.79 -30.68
CA ARG A 496 -9.51 -8.46 -31.02
C ARG A 496 -8.98 -7.35 -30.10
N VAL A 497 -8.83 -7.63 -28.81
CA VAL A 497 -8.30 -6.69 -27.83
C VAL A 497 -6.83 -6.35 -28.10
N PHE A 498 -6.00 -7.34 -28.43
CA PHE A 498 -4.61 -7.10 -28.84
C PHE A 498 -4.50 -6.32 -30.15
N GLU A 499 -5.28 -6.70 -31.17
CA GLU A 499 -5.30 -6.03 -32.48
C GLU A 499 -5.71 -4.56 -32.35
N THR A 500 -6.63 -4.24 -31.44
CA THR A 500 -7.11 -2.86 -31.21
C THR A 500 -5.99 -1.91 -30.80
N LEU A 501 -4.95 -2.41 -30.11
CA LEU A 501 -3.75 -1.64 -29.75
C LEU A 501 -2.54 -1.92 -30.67
N GLY A 502 -2.76 -2.58 -31.81
CA GLY A 502 -1.73 -2.82 -32.81
C GLY A 502 -0.74 -3.93 -32.46
N MET A 503 -1.02 -4.75 -31.44
CA MET A 503 -0.20 -5.92 -31.13
C MET A 503 -0.48 -7.01 -32.16
N SER A 504 0.55 -7.40 -32.93
CA SER A 504 0.41 -8.46 -33.92
C SER A 504 0.21 -9.83 -33.26
N ARG A 505 -0.39 -10.77 -33.99
CA ARG A 505 -0.56 -12.16 -33.51
C ARG A 505 0.77 -12.84 -33.17
N GLU A 506 1.82 -12.54 -33.92
CA GLU A 506 3.18 -13.04 -33.66
C GLU A 506 3.74 -12.49 -32.35
N GLU A 507 3.60 -11.17 -32.14
CA GLU A 507 4.01 -10.52 -30.88
C GLU A 507 3.22 -11.05 -29.68
N ALA A 508 1.89 -11.19 -29.83
CA ALA A 508 1.04 -11.74 -28.77
C ALA A 508 1.42 -13.18 -28.41
N ARG A 509 1.75 -14.02 -29.40
CA ARG A 509 2.24 -15.39 -29.18
C ARG A 509 3.64 -15.41 -28.57
N GLU A 510 4.53 -14.52 -28.99
CA GLU A 510 5.87 -14.43 -28.42
C GLU A 510 5.80 -14.07 -26.94
N ARG A 511 4.97 -13.09 -26.57
CA ARG A 511 4.85 -12.59 -25.19
C ARG A 511 3.98 -13.50 -24.32
N PHE A 512 2.83 -13.94 -24.82
CA PHE A 512 1.78 -14.60 -24.03
C PHE A 512 1.41 -16.00 -24.55
N GLY A 513 2.16 -16.58 -25.48
CA GLY A 513 1.81 -17.83 -26.17
C GLY A 513 1.42 -18.97 -25.24
N PHE A 514 2.19 -19.21 -24.17
CA PHE A 514 1.87 -20.27 -23.19
C PHE A 514 0.51 -20.06 -22.50
N PHE A 515 0.10 -18.80 -22.32
CA PHE A 515 -1.17 -18.45 -21.69
C PHE A 515 -2.32 -18.50 -22.69
N LEU A 516 -2.09 -18.02 -23.92
CA LEU A 516 -3.07 -18.08 -25.01
C LEU A 516 -3.35 -19.53 -25.46
N GLU A 517 -2.34 -20.41 -25.39
CA GLU A 517 -2.54 -21.85 -25.60
C GLU A 517 -3.52 -22.43 -24.58
N ALA A 518 -3.50 -21.96 -23.32
CA ALA A 518 -4.42 -22.41 -22.29
C ALA A 518 -5.89 -22.06 -22.62
N PHE A 519 -6.15 -21.03 -23.42
CA PHE A 519 -7.52 -20.65 -23.82
C PHE A 519 -8.17 -21.68 -24.74
N ALA A 520 -7.37 -22.52 -25.42
CA ALA A 520 -7.89 -23.59 -26.27
C ALA A 520 -8.50 -24.76 -25.47
N PHE A 521 -8.23 -24.84 -24.16
CA PHE A 521 -8.61 -25.97 -23.31
C PHE A 521 -9.80 -25.67 -22.38
N GLY A 522 -10.70 -24.78 -22.81
CA GLY A 522 -11.95 -24.49 -22.12
C GLY A 522 -11.78 -23.67 -20.83
N PRO A 523 -11.16 -22.48 -20.88
CA PRO A 523 -11.08 -21.59 -19.73
C PRO A 523 -12.51 -21.23 -19.25
N PRO A 524 -12.82 -21.34 -17.95
CA PRO A 524 -14.11 -20.88 -17.43
C PRO A 524 -14.15 -19.35 -17.46
N PRO A 525 -15.33 -18.69 -17.41
CA PRO A 525 -15.40 -17.30 -17.00
C PRO A 525 -14.76 -17.13 -15.61
N HIS A 526 -13.95 -16.10 -15.41
CA HIS A 526 -13.28 -15.88 -14.13
C HIS A 526 -13.02 -14.40 -13.86
N ALA A 527 -12.92 -14.06 -12.59
CA ALA A 527 -12.66 -12.71 -12.11
C ALA A 527 -11.89 -12.76 -10.79
N GLY A 528 -11.24 -11.67 -10.43
CA GLY A 528 -10.50 -11.60 -9.17
C GLY A 528 -10.06 -10.20 -8.81
N ALA A 529 -9.34 -10.08 -7.71
CA ALA A 529 -8.76 -8.83 -7.24
C ALA A 529 -7.46 -9.06 -6.48
N ALA A 530 -6.69 -8.00 -6.34
CA ALA A 530 -5.51 -7.95 -5.49
C ALA A 530 -5.63 -6.77 -4.52
N LEU A 531 -5.42 -7.03 -3.23
CA LEU A 531 -5.39 -5.99 -2.20
C LEU A 531 -3.95 -5.61 -1.86
N GLY A 532 -3.64 -4.32 -1.90
CA GLY A 532 -2.37 -3.73 -1.50
C GLY A 532 -2.15 -3.88 0.01
N TRP A 533 -1.48 -4.96 0.41
CA TRP A 533 -1.45 -5.40 1.81
C TRP A 533 -0.66 -4.47 2.72
N ASP A 534 0.42 -3.89 2.21
CA ASP A 534 1.24 -2.92 2.93
C ASP A 534 0.48 -1.63 3.18
N ARG A 535 -0.28 -1.14 2.18
CA ARG A 535 -1.09 0.07 2.31
C ARG A 535 -2.28 -0.14 3.25
N LEU A 536 -2.95 -1.27 3.15
CA LEU A 536 -4.02 -1.66 4.08
C LEU A 536 -3.51 -1.72 5.53
N THR A 537 -2.36 -2.35 5.75
CA THR A 537 -1.75 -2.42 7.09
C THR A 537 -1.39 -1.02 7.60
N ALA A 538 -0.89 -0.14 6.74
CA ALA A 538 -0.52 1.21 7.13
C ALA A 538 -1.73 2.04 7.56
N LEU A 539 -2.86 1.90 6.85
CA LEU A 539 -4.13 2.53 7.23
C LEU A 539 -4.61 2.04 8.60
N LEU A 540 -4.70 0.72 8.82
CA LEU A 540 -5.13 0.16 10.11
C LEU A 540 -4.19 0.52 11.26
N ALA A 541 -2.88 0.65 10.98
CA ALA A 541 -1.88 1.08 11.95
C ALA A 541 -1.90 2.60 12.21
N GLY A 542 -2.58 3.40 11.38
CA GLY A 542 -2.55 4.86 11.45
C GLY A 542 -1.19 5.47 11.15
N VAL A 543 -0.40 4.86 10.24
CA VAL A 543 0.93 5.35 9.84
C VAL A 543 0.95 5.81 8.38
N GLU A 544 1.66 6.89 8.10
CA GLU A 544 1.68 7.51 6.75
C GLU A 544 2.54 6.73 5.74
N SER A 545 3.55 6.01 6.21
CA SER A 545 4.53 5.33 5.35
C SER A 545 4.40 3.82 5.47
N ILE A 546 4.30 3.13 4.33
CA ILE A 546 4.29 1.66 4.30
C ILE A 546 5.60 1.04 4.83
N ARG A 547 6.69 1.83 4.92
CA ARG A 547 7.96 1.36 5.51
C ARG A 547 7.80 0.98 6.99
N GLU A 548 6.87 1.60 7.70
CA GLU A 548 6.63 1.31 9.11
C GLU A 548 5.98 -0.05 9.33
N VAL A 549 5.28 -0.58 8.31
CA VAL A 549 4.59 -1.88 8.38
C VAL A 549 5.40 -3.04 7.79
N ILE A 550 6.60 -2.75 7.29
CA ILE A 550 7.52 -3.73 6.72
C ILE A 550 8.65 -3.95 7.73
N ALA A 551 9.01 -5.20 7.99
CA ALA A 551 10.04 -5.52 8.97
C ALA A 551 11.38 -4.89 8.61
N PHE A 552 11.81 -5.02 7.35
CA PHE A 552 13.08 -4.52 6.81
C PHE A 552 12.85 -3.79 5.47
N PRO A 553 12.37 -2.54 5.51
CA PRO A 553 12.03 -1.78 4.31
C PRO A 553 13.28 -1.28 3.57
N LYS A 554 13.13 -0.97 2.28
CA LYS A 554 14.10 -0.22 1.50
C LYS A 554 13.83 1.30 1.61
N THR A 555 14.88 2.11 1.60
CA THR A 555 14.79 3.57 1.51
C THR A 555 14.65 4.04 0.05
N GLY A 556 14.71 5.36 -0.19
CA GLY A 556 14.71 5.91 -1.55
C GLY A 556 15.82 5.30 -2.41
N ALA A 557 15.56 5.14 -3.71
CA ALA A 557 16.43 4.42 -4.66
C ALA A 557 16.61 2.91 -4.40
N GLY A 558 15.78 2.28 -3.55
CA GLY A 558 15.80 0.83 -3.35
C GLY A 558 16.93 0.34 -2.43
N PHE A 559 17.61 1.25 -1.73
CA PHE A 559 18.72 0.93 -0.84
C PHE A 559 18.24 0.32 0.48
N ASP A 560 19.00 -0.63 1.02
CA ASP A 560 18.81 -1.22 2.34
C ASP A 560 19.89 -0.69 3.31
N PRO A 561 19.55 0.23 4.22
CA PRO A 561 20.51 0.77 5.19
C PRO A 561 21.03 -0.26 6.20
N LEU A 562 20.30 -1.35 6.44
CA LEU A 562 20.68 -2.39 7.41
C LEU A 562 21.81 -3.25 6.84
N THR A 563 21.66 -3.71 5.61
CA THR A 563 22.61 -4.65 4.97
C THR A 563 23.62 -3.95 4.05
N GLY A 564 23.33 -2.71 3.64
CA GLY A 564 24.08 -1.98 2.63
C GLY A 564 23.76 -2.39 1.18
N ALA A 565 22.69 -3.15 0.95
CA ALA A 565 22.31 -3.60 -0.37
C ALA A 565 21.67 -2.48 -1.22
N PRO A 566 21.78 -2.53 -2.57
CA PRO A 566 22.55 -3.49 -3.35
C PRO A 566 24.07 -3.23 -3.26
N THR A 567 24.87 -4.29 -3.41
CA THR A 567 26.35 -4.23 -3.40
C THR A 567 26.90 -4.79 -4.72
N PRO A 568 28.13 -4.42 -5.12
CA PRO A 568 28.81 -5.13 -6.21
C PRO A 568 28.97 -6.62 -5.86
N ILE A 569 28.88 -7.47 -6.88
CA ILE A 569 29.27 -8.88 -6.79
C ILE A 569 30.74 -9.05 -7.19
N THR A 570 31.34 -10.18 -6.83
CA THR A 570 32.71 -10.50 -7.25
C THR A 570 32.77 -10.85 -8.75
N ASP A 571 33.94 -10.65 -9.37
CA ASP A 571 34.16 -11.03 -10.77
C ASP A 571 33.91 -12.53 -11.02
N ALA A 572 34.23 -13.38 -10.04
CA ALA A 572 33.97 -14.81 -10.11
C ALA A 572 32.46 -15.11 -10.18
N GLN A 573 31.66 -14.48 -9.32
CA GLN A 573 30.20 -14.62 -9.36
C GLN A 573 29.60 -14.08 -10.67
N ARG A 574 30.13 -12.96 -11.16
CA ARG A 574 29.67 -12.33 -12.41
C ARG A 574 29.93 -13.24 -13.63
N ALA A 575 31.11 -13.85 -13.69
CA ALA A 575 31.48 -14.82 -14.72
C ALA A 575 30.63 -16.10 -14.63
N GLU A 576 30.46 -16.64 -13.41
CA GLU A 576 29.64 -17.84 -13.19
C GLU A 576 28.16 -17.60 -13.55
N ALA A 577 27.60 -16.45 -13.20
CA ALA A 577 26.22 -16.10 -13.52
C ALA A 577 25.98 -15.88 -15.03
N GLY A 578 27.02 -15.80 -15.86
CA GLY A 578 26.89 -15.64 -17.30
C GLY A 578 26.34 -14.27 -17.71
N ILE A 579 26.58 -13.21 -16.91
CA ILE A 579 26.04 -11.86 -17.15
C ILE A 579 26.46 -11.31 -18.53
N ASP A 580 27.69 -11.60 -18.95
CA ASP A 580 28.23 -11.16 -20.25
C ASP A 580 28.03 -12.19 -21.38
N ALA A 581 27.34 -13.29 -21.12
CA ALA A 581 27.15 -14.30 -22.13
C ALA A 581 26.29 -13.72 -23.27
N LYS A 582 26.80 -13.80 -24.49
CA LYS A 582 26.02 -13.45 -25.67
C LYS A 582 24.97 -14.55 -25.87
N PRO A 583 23.67 -14.22 -25.88
CA PRO A 583 22.64 -15.21 -26.13
C PRO A 583 22.88 -15.82 -27.53
N GLU A 584 22.75 -17.15 -27.64
CA GLU A 584 22.64 -17.78 -28.96
C GLU A 584 21.34 -17.27 -29.61
N GLU A 585 21.41 -16.89 -30.89
CA GLU A 585 20.21 -16.48 -31.63
C GLU A 585 19.18 -17.61 -31.55
N PRO A 586 17.94 -17.32 -31.12
CA PRO A 586 16.92 -18.35 -31.10
C PRO A 586 16.72 -18.88 -32.53
N ALA A 587 16.70 -20.20 -32.68
CA ALA A 587 16.39 -20.84 -33.95
C ALA A 587 14.99 -20.37 -34.40
N LEU A 588 14.91 -19.81 -35.61
CA LEU A 588 13.65 -19.38 -36.20
C LEU A 588 12.64 -20.56 -36.20
N PRO A 589 11.34 -20.30 -36.03
CA PRO A 589 10.31 -21.33 -36.17
C PRO A 589 10.50 -22.10 -37.48
N GLY A 590 10.71 -23.43 -37.38
CA GLY A 590 10.91 -24.31 -38.54
C GLY A 590 12.35 -24.80 -38.78
N GLN A 591 13.33 -24.45 -37.94
CA GLN A 591 14.67 -25.05 -37.99
C GLN A 591 14.79 -26.34 -37.15
N PRO A 592 15.71 -27.27 -37.48
CA PRO A 592 15.90 -28.51 -36.72
C PRO A 592 16.30 -28.20 -35.27
N GLY A 593 15.45 -28.57 -34.31
CA GLY A 593 15.65 -28.31 -32.87
C GLY A 593 14.66 -27.31 -32.25
N ALA A 594 13.80 -26.66 -33.02
CA ALA A 594 12.66 -25.92 -32.48
C ALA A 594 11.63 -26.89 -31.88
N PRO A 595 11.04 -26.61 -30.70
CA PRO A 595 9.86 -27.35 -30.25
C PRO A 595 8.78 -27.21 -31.33
N GLY A 596 8.40 -28.34 -31.92
CA GLY A 596 7.38 -28.35 -32.96
C GLY A 596 6.03 -27.92 -32.39
N PRO A 597 5.12 -27.38 -33.22
CA PRO A 597 3.74 -27.21 -32.80
C PRO A 597 3.21 -28.59 -32.40
N SER A 598 2.78 -28.72 -31.16
CA SER A 598 1.97 -29.88 -30.77
C SER A 598 0.59 -29.65 -31.38
N ASP A 599 0.27 -30.48 -32.37
CA ASP A 599 -1.02 -30.46 -33.04
C ASP A 599 -2.09 -30.95 -32.04
N PRO A 600 -3.06 -30.13 -31.64
CA PRO A 600 -4.00 -30.47 -30.57
C PRO A 600 -5.09 -31.46 -31.02
N THR A 601 -5.00 -32.05 -32.22
CA THR A 601 -6.00 -32.97 -32.78
C THR A 601 -5.59 -34.44 -32.82
N ASN A 602 -4.84 -34.94 -31.83
CA ASN A 602 -4.67 -36.39 -31.64
C ASN A 602 -4.85 -36.82 -30.19
#